data_AF-A0A538TJR0-F1
#
_entry.id   AF-A0A538TJR0-F1
#
_cell.length_a   1.000
_cell.length_b   1.000
_cell.length_c   1.000
_cell.angle_alpha   90.00
_cell.angle_beta   90.00
_cell.angle_gamma   90.00
#
_symmetry.space_group_name_H-M   'P 1'
#
loop_
_entity.id
_entity.type
_entity.pdbx_description
1 polymer ?
#
loop_
_entity_poly.entity_id
_entity_poly.type
_entity_poly.pdbx_seq_one_letter_code
_entity_poly.pdbx_strand_id
1 'polypeptide(L)'
;MLRFSAALSMPVQVQGSVRLTECHDPHGFRVTLDGAVVLAGLAAVLSFGRDAHQSHFNADRFKQNTMTLIPPGEWFTVAAAASRAPIDPGAPIRIRFHDGDGTRISETCEVGPCDREPHGFALSFHVPVAVTVEIATDTLSLVPSSRSTIGGNLVFLRGILAHCMYPWREPDRYDDEPLVAATEAVAIPIGQTVRIPDQPMSRTTPAHPLRAISFLDGLGHPLGRFVPRAGARNGKPWRGGGSI
;
A
#
# COMPACT_ATOMS: atom_id res chain seq x y z
N MET A 1 24.17 -7.19 10.96
CA MET A 1 22.96 -6.91 10.15
C MET A 1 21.74 -7.37 10.93
N LEU A 2 20.72 -6.52 11.05
CA LEU A 2 19.45 -6.82 11.69
C LEU A 2 18.34 -6.73 10.64
N ARG A 3 17.51 -7.77 10.52
CA ARG A 3 16.40 -7.82 9.56
C ARG A 3 15.08 -7.90 10.30
N PHE A 4 14.12 -7.13 9.82
CA PHE A 4 12.76 -7.05 10.33
C PHE A 4 11.78 -7.30 9.18
N SER A 5 10.71 -8.05 9.42
CA SER A 5 9.64 -8.24 8.45
C SER A 5 8.28 -8.21 9.16
N ALA A 6 7.30 -7.55 8.55
CA ALA A 6 5.92 -7.50 9.03
C ALA A 6 4.90 -7.29 7.91
N ALA A 7 3.65 -7.65 8.18
CA ALA A 7 2.51 -7.24 7.38
C ALA A 7 1.96 -5.90 7.89
N LEU A 8 1.67 -4.98 6.99
CA LEU A 8 1.09 -3.66 7.27
C LEU A 8 -0.19 -3.45 6.44
N SER A 9 -1.09 -2.62 6.95
CA SER A 9 -2.30 -2.17 6.25
C SER A 9 -2.04 -0.81 5.60
N MET A 10 -1.48 -0.81 4.39
CA MET A 10 -0.97 0.40 3.73
C MET A 10 -2.11 1.21 3.11
N PRO A 11 -2.27 2.50 3.45
CA PRO A 11 -3.21 3.37 2.75
C PRO A 11 -2.73 3.68 1.33
N VAL A 12 -3.64 3.50 0.38
CA VAL A 12 -3.44 3.81 -1.04
C VAL A 12 -4.59 4.65 -1.56
N GLN A 13 -4.29 5.53 -2.52
CA GLN A 13 -5.27 6.29 -3.25
C GLN A 13 -5.18 5.90 -4.73
N VAL A 14 -6.30 5.51 -5.33
CA VAL A 14 -6.39 5.31 -6.77
C VAL A 14 -7.05 6.53 -7.38
N GLN A 15 -6.44 7.07 -8.42
CA GLN A 15 -7.00 8.12 -9.26
C GLN A 15 -7.00 7.64 -10.69
N GLY A 16 -8.12 7.77 -11.38
CA GLY A 16 -8.20 7.31 -12.76
C GLY A 16 -9.28 8.01 -13.54
N SER A 17 -9.34 7.68 -14.81
CA SER A 17 -10.45 8.03 -15.69
C SER A 17 -10.87 6.82 -16.49
N VAL A 18 -12.16 6.75 -16.75
CA VAL A 18 -12.73 5.83 -17.72
C VAL A 18 -13.11 6.62 -18.94
N ARG A 19 -12.72 6.13 -20.11
CA ARG A 19 -13.15 6.70 -21.38
C ARG A 19 -13.65 5.61 -22.30
N LEU A 20 -14.71 5.93 -23.03
CA LEU A 20 -15.14 5.09 -24.12
C LEU A 20 -14.36 5.41 -25.38
N THR A 21 -13.70 4.40 -25.94
CA THR A 21 -12.84 4.58 -27.12
C THR A 21 -13.62 4.30 -28.41
N GLU A 22 -14.51 3.31 -28.40
CA GLU A 22 -15.29 2.91 -29.59
C GLU A 22 -16.75 2.63 -29.18
N CYS A 23 -17.66 3.42 -29.75
CA CYS A 23 -19.12 3.39 -29.46
C CYS A 23 -19.94 2.76 -30.60
N HIS A 24 -19.28 2.38 -31.69
CA HIS A 24 -19.93 2.03 -32.95
C HIS A 24 -19.14 0.92 -33.67
N ASP A 25 -18.84 -0.15 -32.94
CA ASP A 25 -18.38 -1.40 -33.53
C ASP A 25 -19.53 -2.42 -33.43
N PRO A 26 -19.94 -3.09 -34.53
CA PRO A 26 -20.88 -4.22 -34.48
C PRO A 26 -20.45 -5.35 -33.52
N HIS A 27 -19.19 -5.37 -33.07
CA HIS A 27 -18.66 -6.30 -32.08
C HIS A 27 -18.72 -5.81 -30.61
N GLY A 28 -19.33 -4.64 -30.33
CA GLY A 28 -19.54 -4.11 -28.98
C GLY A 28 -18.68 -2.89 -28.65
N PHE A 29 -18.77 -2.41 -27.42
CA PHE A 29 -18.11 -1.19 -26.97
C PHE A 29 -16.70 -1.49 -26.44
N ARG A 30 -15.76 -0.59 -26.71
CA ARG A 30 -14.42 -0.61 -26.11
C ARG A 30 -14.31 0.47 -25.04
N VAL A 31 -14.31 0.06 -23.78
CA VAL A 31 -14.07 0.94 -22.63
C VAL A 31 -12.61 0.81 -22.21
N THR A 32 -11.89 1.93 -22.09
CA THR A 32 -10.52 1.96 -21.60
C THR A 32 -10.49 2.57 -20.20
N LEU A 33 -9.92 1.84 -19.24
CA LEU A 33 -9.58 2.36 -17.92
C LEU A 33 -8.13 2.82 -17.91
N ASP A 34 -7.89 4.09 -17.61
CA ASP A 34 -6.56 4.65 -17.44
C ASP A 34 -6.46 5.23 -16.02
N GLY A 35 -5.32 5.07 -15.33
CA GLY A 35 -5.20 5.62 -13.98
C GLY A 35 -3.85 5.36 -13.33
N ALA A 36 -3.74 5.82 -12.09
CA ALA A 36 -2.59 5.61 -11.23
C ALA A 36 -3.02 5.25 -9.80
N VAL A 37 -2.24 4.37 -9.17
CA VAL A 37 -2.30 4.12 -7.73
C VAL A 37 -1.18 4.88 -7.06
N VAL A 38 -1.50 5.69 -6.06
CA VAL A 38 -0.58 6.53 -5.30
C VAL A 38 -0.46 6.00 -3.88
N LEU A 39 0.76 5.83 -3.41
CA LEU A 39 1.06 5.44 -2.04
C LEU A 39 1.06 6.68 -1.14
N ALA A 40 0.45 6.55 0.04
CA ALA A 40 0.47 7.59 1.04
C ALA A 40 1.86 7.82 1.67
N GLY A 41 2.87 7.02 1.31
CA GLY A 41 4.20 7.04 1.91
C GLY A 41 4.31 6.15 3.15
N LEU A 42 5.54 5.78 3.50
CA LEU A 42 5.89 4.92 4.62
C LEU A 42 7.05 5.53 5.39
N ALA A 43 6.89 5.70 6.69
CA ALA A 43 7.97 6.11 7.59
C ALA A 43 8.21 5.06 8.67
N ALA A 44 9.43 5.04 9.21
CA ALA A 44 9.79 4.23 10.37
C ALA A 44 10.32 5.11 11.51
N VAL A 45 9.84 4.83 12.72
CA VAL A 45 10.34 5.40 13.97
C VAL A 45 11.09 4.32 14.74
N LEU A 46 12.39 4.49 14.83
CA LEU A 46 13.27 3.62 15.60
C LEU A 46 13.38 4.15 17.02
N SER A 47 13.04 3.32 18.01
CA SER A 47 13.13 3.67 19.43
C SER A 47 14.32 2.96 20.09
N PHE A 48 15.24 3.71 20.67
CA PHE A 48 16.44 3.19 21.35
C PHE A 48 16.38 3.49 22.86
N GLY A 49 16.73 2.52 23.73
CA GLY A 49 16.75 2.71 25.19
C GLY A 49 17.37 1.56 25.99
N ARG A 50 17.78 1.79 27.26
CA ARG A 50 18.40 0.76 28.15
C ARG A 50 17.38 -0.22 28.74
N ASP A 51 17.85 -1.32 29.33
CA ASP A 51 17.05 -2.30 30.11
C ASP A 51 16.34 -1.64 31.29
N ALA A 52 15.01 -1.57 31.17
CA ALA A 52 14.11 -1.22 32.26
C ALA A 52 13.76 -2.50 33.01
N HIS A 53 14.69 -3.01 33.83
CA HIS A 53 14.29 -4.04 34.79
C HIS A 53 13.49 -3.47 35.97
N GLN A 54 13.48 -2.15 36.15
CA GLN A 54 12.66 -1.47 37.15
C GLN A 54 12.36 -0.05 36.65
N SER A 55 11.22 0.50 37.04
CA SER A 55 10.72 1.88 36.88
C SER A 55 9.96 2.20 35.59
N HIS A 56 8.64 2.36 35.78
CA HIS A 56 7.65 3.15 35.04
C HIS A 56 8.01 3.63 33.62
N PHE A 57 7.15 3.26 32.68
CA PHE A 57 7.06 3.70 31.28
C PHE A 57 6.92 5.23 31.15
N ASN A 58 7.95 5.99 31.49
CA ASN A 58 8.04 7.40 31.14
C ASN A 58 8.61 7.51 29.71
N ALA A 59 7.87 8.21 28.85
CA ALA A 59 8.19 8.40 27.43
C ALA A 59 9.57 9.06 27.17
N ASP A 60 10.16 9.70 28.18
CA ASP A 60 11.44 10.43 28.11
C ASP A 60 12.71 9.57 28.04
N ARG A 61 12.61 8.23 28.12
CA ARG A 61 13.80 7.35 28.10
C ARG A 61 14.17 6.78 26.73
N PHE A 62 13.40 7.08 25.69
CA PHE A 62 13.67 6.58 24.34
C PHE A 62 14.14 7.70 23.42
N LYS A 63 15.32 7.53 22.82
CA LYS A 63 15.69 8.34 21.67
C LYS A 63 14.98 7.80 20.45
N GLN A 64 14.19 8.63 19.80
CA GLN A 64 13.48 8.30 18.57
C GLN A 64 14.27 8.84 17.37
N ASN A 65 14.35 8.02 16.32
CA ASN A 65 14.85 8.46 15.02
C ASN A 65 13.77 8.13 13.98
N THR A 66 13.23 9.17 13.34
CA THR A 66 12.20 9.05 12.31
C THR A 66 12.84 9.11 10.94
N MET A 67 12.46 8.20 10.07
CA MET A 67 13.03 8.06 8.72
C MET A 67 11.91 7.82 7.72
N THR A 68 11.94 8.53 6.61
CA THR A 68 11.00 8.35 5.51
C THR A 68 11.49 7.21 4.62
N LEU A 69 10.86 6.04 4.70
CA LEU A 69 11.26 4.86 3.91
C LEU A 69 10.76 4.93 2.47
N ILE A 70 9.51 5.34 2.28
CA ILE A 70 8.88 5.59 0.98
C ILE A 70 8.26 6.98 1.05
N PRO A 71 8.66 7.93 0.19
CA PRO A 71 8.05 9.25 0.18
C PRO A 71 6.56 9.16 -0.20
N PRO A 72 5.70 10.04 0.33
CA PRO A 72 4.34 10.16 -0.17
C PRO A 72 4.35 10.55 -1.66
N GLY A 73 3.40 10.02 -2.42
CA GLY A 73 3.25 10.35 -3.84
C GLY A 73 3.95 9.38 -4.80
N GLU A 74 4.62 8.33 -4.30
CA GLU A 74 5.08 7.24 -5.17
C GLU A 74 3.88 6.55 -5.83
N TRP A 75 3.97 6.25 -7.14
CA TRP A 75 2.80 5.86 -7.92
C TRP A 75 3.08 4.75 -8.94
N PHE A 76 2.02 4.02 -9.31
CA PHE A 76 2.02 2.99 -10.35
C PHE A 76 0.93 3.29 -11.38
N THR A 77 1.22 3.13 -12.66
CA THR A 77 0.16 3.13 -13.69
C THR A 77 -0.73 1.91 -13.56
N VAL A 78 -2.04 2.12 -13.59
CA VAL A 78 -3.01 1.05 -13.83
C VAL A 78 -2.87 0.59 -15.27
N ALA A 79 -2.73 -0.73 -15.49
CA ALA A 79 -2.69 -1.28 -16.83
C ALA A 79 -4.03 -1.02 -17.53
N ALA A 80 -3.98 -0.50 -18.75
CA ALA A 80 -5.19 -0.26 -19.52
C ALA A 80 -5.94 -1.58 -19.76
N ALA A 81 -7.18 -1.65 -19.28
CA ALA A 81 -8.08 -2.75 -19.61
C ALA A 81 -9.09 -2.28 -20.64
N ALA A 82 -9.34 -3.16 -21.62
CA ALA A 82 -10.37 -2.98 -22.62
C ALA A 82 -11.39 -4.11 -22.50
N SER A 83 -12.68 -3.76 -22.35
CA SER A 83 -13.77 -4.73 -22.51
C SER A 83 -14.29 -4.72 -23.95
N ARG A 84 -14.86 -5.84 -24.39
CA ARG A 84 -15.72 -5.90 -25.59
C ARG A 84 -17.02 -6.58 -25.19
N ALA A 85 -18.07 -5.77 -25.07
CA ALA A 85 -19.40 -6.26 -24.78
C ALA A 85 -20.45 -5.28 -25.30
N PRO A 86 -21.71 -5.72 -25.51
CA PRO A 86 -22.82 -4.78 -25.57
C PRO A 86 -22.89 -4.06 -24.22
N ILE A 87 -22.82 -2.73 -24.23
CA ILE A 87 -22.94 -1.87 -23.05
C ILE A 87 -24.14 -0.96 -23.30
N ASP A 88 -24.91 -0.66 -22.27
CA ASP A 88 -25.91 0.40 -22.34
C ASP A 88 -25.21 1.77 -22.17
N PRO A 89 -25.18 2.64 -23.20
CA PRO A 89 -24.54 3.95 -23.10
C PRO A 89 -25.13 4.83 -22.00
N GLY A 90 -26.39 4.60 -21.61
CA GLY A 90 -27.10 5.37 -20.60
C GLY A 90 -26.94 4.84 -19.17
N ALA A 91 -26.29 3.69 -18.97
CA ALA A 91 -26.06 3.10 -17.65
C ALA A 91 -24.71 3.55 -17.06
N PRO A 92 -24.62 3.76 -15.74
CA PRO A 92 -23.37 4.17 -15.11
C PRO A 92 -22.36 3.03 -15.06
N ILE A 93 -21.11 3.32 -15.43
CA ILE A 93 -19.98 2.42 -15.20
C ILE A 93 -19.70 2.40 -13.70
N ARG A 94 -19.60 1.19 -13.14
CA ARG A 94 -19.25 0.99 -11.73
C ARG A 94 -17.86 0.39 -11.63
N ILE A 95 -17.01 0.92 -10.75
CA ILE A 95 -15.67 0.38 -10.48
C ILE A 95 -15.60 -0.07 -9.03
N ARG A 96 -14.96 -1.21 -8.81
CA ARG A 96 -14.63 -1.74 -7.48
C ARG A 96 -13.23 -2.33 -7.52
N PHE A 97 -12.48 -2.23 -6.43
CA PHE A 97 -11.17 -2.85 -6.32
C PHE A 97 -11.22 -4.15 -5.51
N HIS A 98 -10.49 -5.13 -6.01
CA HIS A 98 -10.28 -6.43 -5.41
C HIS A 98 -8.78 -6.69 -5.26
N ASP A 99 -8.41 -7.58 -4.35
CA ASP A 99 -7.08 -8.17 -4.38
C ASP A 99 -7.05 -9.42 -5.28
N GLY A 100 -5.86 -9.99 -5.45
CA GLY A 100 -5.61 -11.14 -6.33
C GLY A 100 -6.32 -12.44 -5.93
N ASP A 101 -6.92 -12.50 -4.74
CA ASP A 101 -7.77 -13.62 -4.33
C ASP A 101 -9.27 -13.30 -4.53
N GLY A 102 -9.58 -12.18 -5.17
CA GLY A 102 -10.94 -11.70 -5.42
C GLY A 102 -11.59 -11.01 -4.21
N THR A 103 -10.87 -10.82 -3.10
CA THR A 103 -11.45 -10.16 -1.91
C THR A 103 -11.66 -8.68 -2.21
N ARG A 104 -12.87 -8.18 -1.94
CA ARG A 104 -13.18 -6.76 -2.10
C ARG A 104 -12.36 -5.93 -1.11
N ILE A 105 -11.65 -4.93 -1.62
CA ILE A 105 -10.82 -4.01 -0.82
C ILE A 105 -11.28 -2.55 -0.89
N SER A 106 -12.21 -2.21 -1.78
CA SER A 106 -12.83 -0.88 -1.84
C SER A 106 -14.36 -0.96 -1.88
N GLU A 107 -14.99 0.18 -1.61
CA GLU A 107 -16.38 0.41 -2.00
C GLU A 107 -16.52 0.49 -3.52
N THR A 108 -17.75 0.41 -4.01
CA THR A 108 -18.08 0.66 -5.42
C THR A 108 -18.18 2.15 -5.68
N CYS A 109 -17.47 2.62 -6.71
CA CYS A 109 -17.61 3.96 -7.26
C CYS A 109 -18.46 3.93 -8.52
N GLU A 110 -19.50 4.75 -8.56
CA GLU A 110 -20.22 5.06 -9.81
C GLU A 110 -19.49 6.19 -10.51
N VAL A 111 -18.94 5.89 -11.68
CA VAL A 111 -18.08 6.81 -12.43
C VAL A 111 -18.92 7.77 -13.28
N GLY A 112 -20.00 7.26 -13.86
CA GLY A 112 -20.84 8.02 -14.78
C GLY A 112 -21.30 7.18 -15.97
N PRO A 113 -22.19 7.71 -16.81
CA PRO A 113 -22.67 7.01 -17.99
C PRO A 113 -21.53 6.70 -18.97
N CYS A 114 -21.78 5.73 -19.83
CA CYS A 114 -20.82 5.27 -20.81
C CYS A 114 -20.88 6.16 -22.08
N ASP A 115 -20.49 7.43 -21.94
CA ASP A 115 -20.42 8.41 -23.03
C ASP A 115 -18.97 8.64 -23.53
N ARG A 116 -18.79 9.59 -24.45
CA ARG A 116 -17.46 9.89 -25.05
C ARG A 116 -16.57 10.74 -24.14
N GLU A 117 -17.11 11.33 -23.08
CA GLU A 117 -16.34 12.17 -22.18
C GLU A 117 -15.59 11.29 -21.17
N PRO A 118 -14.31 11.60 -20.87
CA PRO A 118 -13.61 10.91 -19.80
C PRO A 118 -14.23 11.25 -18.44
N HIS A 119 -14.67 10.22 -17.72
CA HIS A 119 -15.19 10.36 -16.36
C HIS A 119 -14.09 10.00 -15.36
N GLY A 120 -13.70 10.97 -14.55
CA GLY A 120 -12.67 10.81 -13.51
C GLY A 120 -13.24 10.21 -12.23
N PHE A 121 -12.42 9.45 -11.51
CA PHE A 121 -12.76 8.94 -10.18
C PHE A 121 -11.54 8.93 -9.26
N ALA A 122 -11.81 8.96 -7.96
CA ALA A 122 -10.81 8.79 -6.92
C ALA A 122 -11.36 7.94 -5.78
N LEU A 123 -10.57 6.95 -5.34
CA LEU A 123 -10.91 6.08 -4.22
C LEU A 123 -9.72 5.91 -3.30
N SER A 124 -9.98 5.82 -1.99
CA SER A 124 -8.97 5.56 -0.97
C SER A 124 -9.34 4.32 -0.19
N PHE A 125 -8.39 3.43 0.03
CA PHE A 125 -8.57 2.19 0.79
C PHE A 125 -7.23 1.68 1.32
N HIS A 126 -7.28 0.66 2.16
CA HIS A 126 -6.07 0.03 2.71
C HIS A 126 -5.79 -1.30 2.04
N VAL A 127 -4.50 -1.60 1.83
CA VAL A 127 -4.05 -2.86 1.22
C VAL A 127 -3.02 -3.57 2.08
N PRO A 128 -3.11 -4.90 2.21
CA PRO A 128 -2.13 -5.68 2.94
C PRO A 128 -0.81 -5.74 2.16
N VAL A 129 0.27 -5.26 2.78
CA VAL A 129 1.63 -5.30 2.22
C VAL A 129 2.58 -5.99 3.19
N ALA A 130 3.61 -6.65 2.65
CA ALA A 130 4.74 -7.11 3.45
C ALA A 130 5.87 -6.09 3.38
N VAL A 131 6.28 -5.55 4.52
CA VAL A 131 7.50 -4.75 4.62
C VAL A 131 8.64 -5.64 5.14
N THR A 132 9.80 -5.53 4.52
CA THR A 132 11.07 -6.02 5.06
C THR A 132 12.02 -4.86 5.17
N VAL A 133 12.60 -4.68 6.35
CA VAL A 133 13.57 -3.62 6.66
C VAL A 133 14.87 -4.26 7.12
N GLU A 134 15.97 -3.81 6.56
CA GLU A 134 17.32 -4.27 6.87
C GLU A 134 18.13 -3.10 7.44
N ILE A 135 18.69 -3.33 8.62
CA ILE A 135 19.59 -2.41 9.30
C ILE A 135 20.99 -2.98 9.22
N ALA A 136 21.84 -2.33 8.42
CA ALA A 136 23.25 -2.65 8.32
C ALA A 136 24.06 -1.71 9.23
N THR A 137 25.07 -2.27 9.89
CA THR A 137 26.05 -1.55 10.68
C THR A 137 27.40 -1.85 10.07
N ASP A 138 28.12 -0.82 9.63
CA ASP A 138 29.51 -1.00 9.21
C ASP A 138 30.36 -1.27 10.47
N THR A 139 30.70 -2.53 10.70
CA THR A 139 31.52 -2.97 11.85
C THR A 139 33.01 -2.94 11.54
N LEU A 140 33.43 -2.53 10.34
CA LEU A 140 34.83 -2.64 9.90
C LEU A 140 35.63 -1.33 10.03
N SER A 141 35.01 -0.23 10.45
CA SER A 141 35.71 1.04 10.63
C SER A 141 36.07 1.29 12.10
N LEU A 142 37.37 1.33 12.40
CA LEU A 142 37.97 1.83 13.65
C LEU A 142 37.70 3.33 13.89
N VAL A 143 37.01 4.01 12.96
CA VAL A 143 36.60 5.40 13.07
C VAL A 143 35.22 5.46 13.76
N PRO A 144 35.02 6.36 14.74
CA PRO A 144 33.73 6.53 15.46
C PRO A 144 32.54 7.00 14.59
N SER A 145 32.71 7.06 13.27
CA SER A 145 31.75 7.49 12.25
C SER A 145 30.98 6.35 11.57
N SER A 146 30.99 5.13 12.14
CA SER A 146 30.26 3.97 11.61
C SER A 146 28.81 4.34 11.23
N ARG A 147 28.58 4.52 9.91
CA ARG A 147 27.28 4.87 9.37
C ARG A 147 26.45 3.59 9.39
N SER A 148 25.40 3.58 10.19
CA SER A 148 24.39 2.53 10.07
C SER A 148 23.44 2.94 8.94
N THR A 149 22.97 1.99 8.15
CA THR A 149 21.98 2.26 7.10
C THR A 149 20.72 1.46 7.37
N ILE A 150 19.59 2.00 6.94
CA ILE A 150 18.30 1.32 6.90
C ILE A 150 17.83 1.28 5.45
N GLY A 151 17.47 0.09 4.97
CA GLY A 151 16.91 -0.10 3.64
C GLY A 151 15.92 -1.25 3.65
N GLY A 152 15.43 -1.67 2.50
CA GLY A 152 14.54 -2.81 2.44
C GLY A 152 13.61 -2.84 1.24
N ASN A 153 12.48 -3.52 1.41
CA ASN A 153 11.46 -3.69 0.37
C ASN A 153 10.05 -3.68 0.97
N LEU A 154 9.10 -3.11 0.25
CA LEU A 154 7.67 -3.29 0.46
C LEU A 154 7.12 -4.12 -0.70
N VAL A 155 6.31 -5.13 -0.41
CA VAL A 155 5.78 -6.07 -1.41
C VAL A 155 4.26 -6.14 -1.30
N PHE A 156 3.57 -5.95 -2.43
CA PHE A 156 2.13 -6.17 -2.56
C PHE A 156 1.85 -7.67 -2.70
N LEU A 157 1.52 -8.34 -1.59
CA LEU A 157 1.40 -9.79 -1.56
C LEU A 157 0.28 -10.33 -2.47
N ARG A 158 -0.82 -9.59 -2.58
CA ARG A 158 -2.00 -9.99 -3.36
C ARG A 158 -2.28 -9.06 -4.56
N GLY A 159 -1.45 -8.04 -4.80
CA GLY A 159 -1.71 -7.05 -5.85
C GLY A 159 -3.04 -6.27 -5.64
N ILE A 160 -3.46 -5.55 -6.67
CA ILE A 160 -4.70 -4.78 -6.74
C ILE A 160 -5.27 -4.92 -8.15
N LEU A 161 -6.53 -5.34 -8.24
CA LEU A 161 -7.30 -5.46 -9.48
C LEU A 161 -8.46 -4.45 -9.44
N ALA A 162 -8.64 -3.70 -10.53
CA ALA A 162 -9.85 -2.91 -10.76
C ALA A 162 -10.86 -3.78 -11.52
N HIS A 163 -12.03 -3.97 -10.93
CA HIS A 163 -13.16 -4.66 -11.53
C HIS A 163 -14.17 -3.61 -12.00
N CYS A 164 -14.24 -3.46 -13.33
CA CYS A 164 -15.17 -2.55 -13.99
C CYS A 164 -16.42 -3.33 -14.39
N MET A 165 -17.57 -2.85 -13.93
CA MET A 165 -18.87 -3.46 -14.10
C MET A 165 -19.74 -2.58 -15.00
N TYR A 166 -20.41 -3.22 -15.97
CA TYR A 166 -21.27 -2.56 -16.94
C TYR A 166 -22.71 -3.09 -16.77
N PRO A 167 -23.52 -2.44 -15.91
CA PRO A 167 -24.92 -2.80 -15.73
C PRO A 167 -25.75 -2.40 -16.96
N TRP A 168 -26.91 -3.03 -17.11
CA TRP A 168 -27.97 -2.52 -17.98
C TRP A 168 -28.79 -1.48 -17.21
N ARG A 169 -29.29 -0.42 -17.86
CA ARG A 169 -30.19 0.52 -17.20
C ARG A 169 -31.58 -0.13 -17.09
N GLU A 170 -31.83 -0.89 -16.02
CA GLU A 170 -33.20 -1.25 -15.65
C GLU A 170 -33.82 -0.15 -14.77
N PRO A 171 -35.12 0.14 -14.93
CA PRO A 171 -35.83 0.96 -13.97
C PRO A 171 -36.01 0.17 -12.67
N ASP A 172 -35.26 0.57 -11.63
CA ASP A 172 -35.65 0.44 -10.23
C ASP A 172 -35.82 -1.00 -9.69
N ARG A 173 -34.74 -1.81 -9.71
CA ARG A 173 -34.68 -3.05 -8.92
C ARG A 173 -33.46 -3.07 -8.00
N TYR A 174 -33.76 -3.01 -6.70
CA TYR A 174 -32.84 -3.24 -5.61
C TYR A 174 -32.26 -4.66 -5.66
N ASP A 175 -30.94 -4.71 -5.47
CA ASP A 175 -30.10 -5.81 -4.98
C ASP A 175 -29.54 -6.89 -5.92
N ASP A 176 -29.97 -7.06 -7.17
CA ASP A 176 -29.29 -7.96 -8.12
C ASP A 176 -29.58 -7.55 -9.59
N GLU A 177 -28.96 -6.45 -10.06
CA GLU A 177 -29.02 -6.08 -11.47
C GLU A 177 -28.24 -7.08 -12.33
N PRO A 178 -28.78 -7.53 -13.49
CA PRO A 178 -28.03 -8.37 -14.40
C PRO A 178 -26.85 -7.58 -15.00
N LEU A 179 -25.64 -7.96 -14.58
CA LEU A 179 -24.39 -7.50 -15.21
C LEU A 179 -24.39 -7.90 -16.69
N VAL A 180 -24.26 -6.92 -17.56
CA VAL A 180 -24.17 -7.16 -19.01
C VAL A 180 -22.75 -7.59 -19.36
N ALA A 181 -21.77 -6.98 -18.70
CA ALA A 181 -20.37 -7.34 -18.80
C ALA A 181 -19.56 -6.86 -17.60
N ALA A 182 -18.37 -7.42 -17.48
CA ALA A 182 -17.33 -6.93 -16.61
C ALA A 182 -15.95 -7.06 -17.26
N THR A 183 -15.00 -6.23 -16.84
CA THR A 183 -13.59 -6.38 -17.21
C THR A 183 -12.71 -6.11 -16.00
N GLU A 184 -11.52 -6.67 -16.03
CA GLU A 184 -10.53 -6.51 -14.98
C GLU A 184 -9.28 -5.79 -15.51
N ALA A 185 -8.77 -4.87 -14.72
CA ALA A 185 -7.53 -4.16 -14.96
C ALA A 185 -6.55 -4.40 -13.81
N VAL A 186 -5.29 -4.67 -14.12
CA VAL A 186 -4.25 -4.79 -13.09
C VAL A 186 -3.81 -3.39 -12.68
N ALA A 187 -4.19 -2.98 -11.47
CA ALA A 187 -3.76 -1.70 -10.91
C ALA A 187 -2.37 -1.82 -10.26
N ILE A 188 -2.15 -2.90 -9.50
CA ILE A 188 -0.83 -3.28 -8.98
C ILE A 188 -0.67 -4.80 -9.16
N PRO A 189 0.39 -5.28 -9.83
CA PRO A 189 0.64 -6.71 -9.97
C PRO A 189 0.85 -7.41 -8.63
N ILE A 190 0.47 -8.69 -8.56
CA ILE A 190 0.84 -9.57 -7.45
C ILE A 190 2.37 -9.64 -7.36
N GLY A 191 2.92 -9.44 -6.17
CA GLY A 191 4.36 -9.43 -5.94
C GLY A 191 5.08 -8.14 -6.36
N GLN A 192 4.33 -7.11 -6.78
CA GLN A 192 4.93 -5.80 -7.06
C GLN A 192 5.75 -5.34 -5.85
N THR A 193 6.99 -4.94 -6.11
CA THR A 193 7.94 -4.57 -5.06
C THR A 193 8.33 -3.10 -5.19
N VAL A 194 8.32 -2.40 -4.07
CA VAL A 194 8.87 -1.06 -3.90
C VAL A 194 10.17 -1.17 -3.13
N ARG A 195 11.27 -0.73 -3.75
CA ARG A 195 12.58 -0.77 -3.10
C ARG A 195 12.71 0.43 -2.17
N ILE A 196 13.04 0.17 -0.92
CA ILE A 196 13.40 1.19 0.05
C ILE A 196 14.91 1.39 -0.07
N PRO A 197 15.39 2.53 -0.57
CA PRO A 197 16.81 2.78 -0.72
C PRO A 197 17.50 2.82 0.65
N ASP A 198 18.78 2.46 0.68
CA ASP A 198 19.58 2.56 1.90
C ASP A 198 19.72 4.02 2.32
N GLN A 199 19.24 4.33 3.53
CA GLN A 199 19.30 5.66 4.12
C GLN A 199 20.24 5.66 5.32
N PRO A 200 21.12 6.67 5.45
CA PRO A 200 21.98 6.77 6.60
C PRO A 200 21.15 7.05 7.86
N MET A 201 21.42 6.27 8.90
CA MET A 201 20.92 6.53 10.24
C MET A 201 21.91 7.42 10.97
N SER A 202 21.44 8.58 11.41
CA SER A 202 22.16 9.37 12.41
C SER A 202 22.31 8.53 13.68
N ARG A 203 23.56 8.21 14.04
CA ARG A 203 23.86 7.40 15.22
C ARG A 203 23.32 8.12 16.45
N THR A 204 22.18 7.66 16.97
CA THR A 204 21.87 7.91 18.38
C THR A 204 22.88 7.10 19.18
N THR A 205 23.46 7.74 20.19
CA THR A 205 24.62 7.31 20.98
C THR A 205 24.78 5.77 21.11
N PRO A 206 25.98 5.18 20.94
CA PRO A 206 26.22 3.72 20.95
C PRO A 206 25.77 2.92 22.18
N ALA A 207 25.21 3.57 23.20
CA ALA A 207 24.89 2.98 24.49
C ALA A 207 23.44 2.44 24.61
N HIS A 208 22.62 2.54 23.56
CA HIS A 208 21.20 2.17 23.65
C HIS A 208 20.81 1.15 22.58
N PRO A 209 20.38 -0.08 22.96
CA PRO A 209 19.88 -1.05 21.98
C PRO A 209 18.56 -0.59 21.35
N LEU A 210 18.30 -1.04 20.12
CA LEU A 210 17.01 -0.88 19.45
C LEU A 210 15.92 -1.65 20.23
N ARG A 211 14.81 -0.97 20.53
CA ARG A 211 13.73 -1.49 21.38
C ARG A 211 12.40 -1.61 20.67
N ALA A 212 12.16 -0.77 19.68
CA ALA A 212 10.97 -0.88 18.87
C ALA A 212 11.20 -0.26 17.50
N ILE A 213 10.45 -0.75 16.54
CA ILE A 213 10.24 -0.12 15.24
C ILE A 213 8.74 0.14 15.14
N SER A 214 8.35 1.39 14.92
CA SER A 214 6.97 1.74 14.58
C SER A 214 6.94 2.16 13.12
N PHE A 215 5.94 1.71 12.37
CA PHE A 215 5.68 2.18 11.02
C PHE A 215 4.56 3.20 11.05
N LEU A 216 4.72 4.27 10.28
CA LEU A 216 3.74 5.32 10.10
C LEU A 216 3.45 5.47 8.60
N ASP A 217 2.25 5.93 8.25
CA ASP A 217 1.98 6.42 6.90
C ASP A 217 2.65 7.81 6.67
N GLY A 218 2.56 8.35 5.47
CA GLY A 218 3.13 9.68 5.17
C GLY A 218 2.40 10.86 5.81
N LEU A 219 1.27 10.64 6.49
CA LEU A 219 0.59 11.63 7.33
C LEU A 219 0.98 11.48 8.81
N GLY A 220 1.76 10.45 9.17
CA GLY A 220 2.20 10.18 10.53
C GLY A 220 1.25 9.27 11.33
N HIS A 221 0.21 8.70 10.73
CA HIS A 221 -0.67 7.76 11.41
C HIS A 221 0.01 6.40 11.61
N PRO A 222 -0.18 5.74 12.76
CA PRO A 222 0.48 4.48 13.05
C PRO A 222 -0.07 3.33 12.19
N LEU A 223 0.82 2.64 11.48
CA LEU A 223 0.54 1.39 10.75
C LEU A 223 0.87 0.14 11.59
N GLY A 224 1.69 0.29 12.63
CA GLY A 224 1.99 -0.78 13.57
C GLY A 224 3.25 -0.52 14.38
N ARG A 225 3.36 -1.18 15.54
CA ARG A 225 4.54 -1.13 16.42
C ARG A 225 5.04 -2.53 16.75
N PHE A 226 6.35 -2.70 16.65
CA PHE A 226 7.01 -3.99 16.77
C PHE A 226 8.16 -3.92 17.76
N VAL A 227 8.24 -4.91 18.64
CA VAL A 227 9.23 -5.00 19.73
C VAL A 227 10.03 -6.30 19.56
N PRO A 228 11.36 -6.29 19.77
CA PRO A 228 12.16 -7.50 19.66
C PRO A 228 11.76 -8.45 20.78
N ARG A 229 11.66 -9.74 20.46
CA ARG A 229 11.46 -10.76 21.49
C ARG A 229 12.69 -10.79 22.41
N ALA A 230 12.46 -10.85 23.72
CA ALA A 230 13.51 -11.16 24.69
C ALA A 230 14.21 -12.48 24.28
N GLY A 231 15.53 -12.43 24.11
CA GLY A 231 16.35 -13.57 23.66
C GLY A 231 16.56 -13.71 22.14
N ALA A 232 16.13 -12.74 21.32
CA ALA A 232 16.42 -12.73 19.88
C ALA A 232 17.89 -12.35 19.58
N ARG A 233 18.84 -13.22 19.95
CA ARG A 233 20.11 -13.31 19.23
C ARG A 233 19.87 -14.22 18.02
N ASN A 234 20.20 -13.75 16.82
CA ASN A 234 20.12 -14.46 15.54
C ASN A 234 18.71 -14.86 15.08
N GLY A 235 18.13 -14.04 14.19
CA GLY A 235 17.16 -14.51 13.18
C GLY A 235 15.73 -14.86 13.64
N LYS A 236 15.32 -14.60 14.89
CA LYS A 236 13.93 -14.86 15.33
C LYS A 236 12.97 -13.67 15.07
N PRO A 237 11.71 -13.93 14.68
CA PRO A 237 10.74 -12.90 14.33
C PRO A 237 10.27 -12.06 15.53
N TRP A 238 10.07 -10.77 15.28
CA TRP A 238 9.57 -9.75 16.21
C TRP A 238 8.05 -9.90 16.39
N ARG A 239 7.48 -9.53 17.55
CA ARG A 239 6.02 -9.51 17.73
C ARG A 239 5.46 -8.15 17.31
N GLY A 240 4.42 -8.15 16.47
CA GLY A 240 3.57 -6.99 16.21
C GLY A 240 2.38 -6.99 17.15
N GLY A 241 2.07 -5.83 17.71
CA GLY A 241 0.75 -5.54 18.26
C GLY A 241 0.05 -4.61 17.28
N GLY A 242 -0.82 -5.16 16.44
CA GLY A 242 -1.79 -4.37 15.69
C GLY A 242 -2.99 -4.14 16.59
N SER A 243 -3.27 -2.89 16.93
CA SER A 243 -4.62 -2.52 17.34
C SER A 243 -5.44 -2.31 16.07
N ILE A 244 -6.63 -2.93 16.07
CA ILE A 244 -7.70 -2.79 15.08
C ILE A 244 -8.13 -1.33 14.99
#